data_AF-A0A1D3THI7-F1
#
_entry.id   AF-A0A1D3THI7-F1
#
_cell.length_a   1.000
_cell.length_b   1.000
_cell.length_c   1.000
_cell.angle_alpha   90.00
_cell.angle_beta   90.00
_cell.angle_gamma   90.00
#
_symmetry.space_group_name_H-M   'P 1'
#
loop_
_entity.id
_entity.type
_entity.pdbx_description
1 polymer ?
#
loop_
_entity_poly.entity_id
_entity_poly.type
_entity_poly.pdbx_seq_one_letter_code
_entity_poly.pdbx_strand_id
1 'polypeptide(L)' 'MEQKSDFAFKKLEKLNLDSYEVPPHFEEVLSEFTAKLIQAHPENVPLFAVNYFEEKLKKQT' A
#
# COMPACT_ATOMS: atom_id res chain seq x y z
N MET A 1 -26.98 -14.38 11.09
CA MET A 1 -26.29 -15.30 10.16
C MET A 1 -25.02 -14.60 9.71
N GLU A 2 -23.87 -15.05 10.19
CA GLU A 2 -22.57 -14.55 9.73
C GLU A 2 -22.32 -15.09 8.32
N GLN A 3 -22.24 -14.21 7.32
CA GLN A 3 -21.75 -14.58 6.00
C GLN A 3 -20.25 -14.82 6.13
N LYS A 4 -19.85 -16.08 6.23
CA LYS A 4 -18.46 -16.48 6.05
C LYS A 4 -18.09 -16.18 4.59
N SER A 5 -17.32 -15.12 4.35
CA SER A 5 -16.77 -14.89 3.02
C SER A 5 -15.77 -16.01 2.72
N ASP A 6 -15.95 -16.70 1.59
CA ASP A 6 -15.00 -17.69 1.06
C ASP A 6 -13.75 -17.01 0.49
N PHE A 7 -13.11 -16.15 1.28
CA PHE A 7 -11.84 -15.54 0.90
C PHE A 7 -10.74 -16.60 1.03
N ALA A 8 -10.50 -17.32 -0.05
CA ALA A 8 -9.35 -18.20 -0.20
C ALA A 8 -8.22 -17.42 -0.86
N PHE A 9 -7.10 -17.25 -0.15
CA PHE A 9 -5.89 -16.67 -0.73
C PHE A 9 -5.38 -17.60 -1.84
N LYS A 10 -5.62 -17.23 -3.09
CA LYS A 10 -5.14 -17.98 -4.25
C LYS A 10 -3.75 -17.47 -4.59
N LYS A 11 -2.73 -18.30 -4.35
CA LYS A 11 -1.35 -17.99 -4.75
C LYS A 11 -1.31 -17.84 -6.27
N LEU A 12 -1.11 -16.62 -6.76
CA LEU A 12 -0.94 -16.33 -8.18
C LEU A 12 0.48 -16.77 -8.58
N GLU A 13 0.60 -17.88 -9.28
CA GLU A 13 1.90 -18.48 -9.62
C GLU A 13 2.65 -17.72 -10.73
N LYS A 14 1.94 -16.94 -11.55
CA LYS A 14 2.48 -16.16 -12.67
C LYS A 14 1.70 -14.87 -12.85
N LEU A 15 2.01 -13.86 -12.04
CA LEU A 15 1.65 -12.49 -12.37
C LEU A 15 2.51 -12.05 -13.55
N ASN A 16 1.88 -11.75 -14.69
CA ASN A 16 2.57 -11.10 -15.79
C ASN A 16 2.75 -9.62 -15.42
N LEU A 17 3.80 -9.32 -14.66
CA LEU A 17 4.07 -7.96 -14.18
C LEU A 17 4.32 -6.99 -15.33
N ASP A 18 4.78 -7.49 -16.48
CA ASP A 18 5.03 -6.70 -17.69
C ASP A 18 3.74 -6.20 -18.36
N SER A 19 2.57 -6.72 -17.96
CA SER A 19 1.27 -6.23 -18.44
C SER A 19 0.75 -5.00 -17.70
N TYR A 20 1.44 -4.56 -16.63
CA TYR A 20 1.02 -3.43 -15.83
C TYR A 20 1.91 -2.22 -16.11
N GLU A 21 1.31 -1.15 -16.62
CA GLU A 21 1.98 0.14 -16.69
C GLU A 21 2.11 0.71 -15.28
N VAL A 22 3.35 0.95 -14.84
CA VAL A 22 3.63 1.64 -13.59
C VAL A 22 3.31 3.13 -13.78
N PRO A 23 2.40 3.72 -12.98
CA PRO A 23 2.09 5.14 -13.12
C PRO A 23 3.31 6.03 -12.91
N PRO A 24 3.39 7.20 -13.57
CA PRO A 24 4.41 8.20 -13.27
C PRO A 24 4.45 8.51 -11.77
N HIS A 25 5.66 8.70 -11.24
CA HIS A 25 5.92 9.02 -9.82
C HIS A 25 5.53 7.95 -8.80
N PHE A 26 5.05 6.77 -9.22
CA PHE A 26 4.68 5.69 -8.30
C PHE A 26 5.84 5.27 -7.40
N GLU A 27 7.02 5.07 -7.99
CA GLU A 27 8.22 4.67 -7.24
C GLU A 27 8.69 5.77 -6.29
N GLU A 28 8.54 7.04 -6.65
CA GLU A 28 8.90 8.18 -5.80
C GLU A 28 8.00 8.25 -4.57
N VAL A 29 6.69 8.11 -4.78
CA VAL A 29 5.68 8.09 -3.70
C VAL A 29 5.94 6.92 -2.74
N LEU A 30 6.20 5.73 -3.29
CA LEU A 30 6.51 4.56 -2.46
C LEU A 30 7.84 4.72 -1.72
N SER A 31 8.88 5.22 -2.39
CA SER A 31 10.20 5.41 -1.78
C SER A 31 10.12 6.38 -0.59
N GLU A 32 9.37 7.47 -0.73
CA GLU A 32 9.16 8.42 0.36
C GLU A 32 8.42 7.77 1.54
N PHE A 33 7.34 7.03 1.25
CA PHE A 33 6.58 6.31 2.27
C PHE A 33 7.45 5.27 3.00
N THR A 34 8.20 4.45 2.28
CA THR A 34 9.07 3.42 2.86
C THR A 34 10.13 4.03 3.77
N ALA A 35 10.76 5.15 3.37
CA ALA A 35 11.72 5.84 4.22
C ALA A 35 11.08 6.30 5.54
N LYS A 36 9.86 6.83 5.50
CA LYS A 36 9.11 7.25 6.70
C LYS A 36 8.67 6.09 7.56
N LEU A 37 8.25 4.98 6.94
CA LEU A 37 7.88 3.76 7.65
C LEU A 37 9.06 3.17 8.42
N ILE A 38 10.23 3.08 7.78
CA ILE A 38 11.45 2.61 8.42
C ILE A 38 11.83 3.53 9.58
N GLN A 39 11.85 4.85 9.37
CA GLN A 39 12.19 5.80 10.44
C GLN A 39 11.27 5.73 11.66
N ALA A 40 9.97 5.54 11.44
CA ALA A 40 8.97 5.57 12.51
C ALA A 40 8.86 4.26 13.29
N HIS A 41 9.29 3.13 12.70
CA HIS A 41 9.16 1.79 13.29
C HIS A 41 7.81 1.53 14.00
N PRO A 42 6.66 1.77 13.34
CA PRO A 42 5.36 1.73 14.01
C PRO A 42 4.98 0.29 14.37
N GLU A 43 4.33 0.12 15.53
CA GLU A 43 3.76 -1.17 15.93
C GLU A 43 2.61 -1.61 15.00
N ASN A 44 1.88 -0.65 14.42
CA ASN A 44 0.77 -0.90 13.49
C ASN A 44 1.05 -0.27 12.12
N VAL A 45 1.69 -1.06 11.25
CA VAL A 45 2.06 -0.64 9.88
C VAL A 45 0.83 -0.25 9.03
N PRO A 46 -0.27 -1.02 8.99
CA PRO A 46 -1.47 -0.62 8.24
C PRO A 46 -2.02 0.74 8.65
N LEU A 47 -2.16 0.99 9.97
CA LEU A 47 -2.68 2.26 10.48
C LEU A 47 -1.73 3.42 10.14
N PHE A 48 -0.42 3.21 10.26
CA PHE A 48 0.58 4.19 9.85
C PHE A 48 0.46 4.57 8.37
N ALA A 49 0.26 3.58 7.49
CA ALA A 49 0.12 3.80 6.06
C ALA A 49 -1.11 4.66 5.72
N VAL A 50 -2.29 4.31 6.29
CA VAL A 50 -3.52 5.09 6.09
C VAL A 50 -3.31 6.53 6.51
N ASN A 51 -2.81 6.76 7.72
CA ASN A 51 -2.58 8.11 8.24
C ASN A 51 -1.57 8.89 7.39
N TYR A 52 -0.48 8.26 6.94
CA TYR A 52 0.53 8.91 6.11
C TYR A 52 -0.05 9.42 4.78
N PHE A 53 -0.79 8.56 4.07
CA PHE A 53 -1.37 8.92 2.77
C PHE A 53 -2.54 9.90 2.91
N GLU A 54 -3.35 9.81 3.96
CA GLU A 54 -4.39 10.81 4.26
C GLU A 54 -3.79 12.20 4.50
N GLU A 55 -2.74 12.29 5.31
CA GLU A 55 -2.05 13.56 5.57
C GLU A 55 -1.36 14.13 4.33
N LYS A 56 -0.83 13.26 3.47
CA LYS A 56 -0.27 13.67 2.17
C LYS A 56 -1.32 14.26 1.25
N LEU A 57 -2.51 13.65 1.19
CA LEU A 57 -3.60 14.12 0.35
C LEU A 57 -4.09 15.52 0.79
N LYS A 58 -4.25 15.74 2.11
CA LYS A 58 -4.65 17.05 2.66
C LYS A 58 -3.67 18.17 2.34
N LYS A 59 -2.36 17.88 2.28
CA LYS A 59 -1.32 18.87 1.97
C LYS A 59 -1.25 19.28 0.50
N GLN A 60 -1.91 18.54 -0.38
CA GLN A 60 -1.98 18.84 -1.82
C GLN A 60 -3.25 19.62 -2.22
N THR A 61 -4.17 19.86 -1.26
CA THR A 61 -5.42 20.60 -1.47
C THR A 61 -5.34 21.96 -0.78
#